data_AF-E8ZIV3-F1
#
_entry.id   AF-E8ZIV3-F1
#
_cell.length_a   1.000
_cell.length_b   1.000
_cell.length_c   1.000
_cell.angle_alpha   90.00
_cell.angle_beta   90.00
_cell.angle_gamma   90.00
#
_symmetry.space_group_name_H-M   'P 1'
#
loop_
_entity.id
_entity.type
_entity.pdbx_description
1 polymer ?
#
loop_
_entity_poly.entity_id
_entity_poly.type
_entity_poly.pdbx_seq_one_letter_code
_entity_poly.pdbx_strand_id
1 'polypeptide(L)'
;MTSGLLKFAALSGVGAAGGGIAASSSMFSGSKGESVTYKTTSSKVTEDSSDLSIPEAPEEQKDEASTVARKCVIFETDEATGSGDQMKITKILKRYDDRNQFLAGITNNGDANFKRDVGDACDGKKPNNHPSDKDVTIYVYKKQKDGLWNYTQFLQKRDWAKDSAIKQNSSEVNLD
;
A
#
# COMPACT_ATOMS: atom_id res chain seq x y z
N MET A 1 -34.13 -53.19 -25.68
CA MET A 1 -35.53 -52.79 -25.36
C MET A 1 -35.53 -51.29 -25.02
N THR A 2 -36.66 -50.64 -25.24
CA THR A 2 -37.06 -49.30 -24.71
C THR A 2 -36.13 -48.10 -24.91
N SER A 3 -36.52 -47.25 -25.86
CA SER A 3 -36.11 -45.86 -26.02
C SER A 3 -36.57 -44.96 -24.86
N GLY A 4 -35.95 -43.78 -24.73
CA GLY A 4 -36.39 -42.69 -23.86
C GLY A 4 -36.03 -41.31 -24.40
N LEU A 5 -36.83 -40.78 -25.34
CA LEU A 5 -36.77 -39.40 -25.86
C LEU A 5 -37.90 -38.54 -25.25
N LEU A 6 -37.82 -37.21 -25.45
CA LEU A 6 -38.81 -36.10 -25.28
C LEU A 6 -38.34 -35.02 -24.25
N LYS A 7 -38.11 -33.73 -24.59
CA LYS A 7 -38.99 -32.58 -25.00
C LYS A 7 -39.81 -31.98 -23.82
N PHE A 8 -39.94 -30.66 -23.56
CA PHE A 8 -39.62 -29.36 -24.23
C PHE A 8 -39.03 -28.35 -23.18
N ALA A 9 -38.18 -27.33 -23.48
CA ALA A 9 -38.33 -26.01 -24.15
C ALA A 9 -39.25 -24.93 -23.47
N ALA A 10 -38.65 -23.81 -23.02
CA ALA A 10 -39.26 -22.47 -22.82
C ALA A 10 -38.12 -21.42 -22.76
N LEU A 11 -37.90 -20.48 -23.70
CA LEU A 11 -38.65 -19.29 -24.15
C LEU A 11 -38.66 -18.07 -23.20
N SER A 12 -38.07 -16.97 -23.72
CA SER A 12 -38.32 -15.54 -23.46
C SER A 12 -38.10 -14.95 -22.06
N GLY A 13 -37.20 -13.95 -22.00
CA GLY A 13 -37.01 -13.04 -20.87
C GLY A 13 -36.16 -11.82 -21.24
N VAL A 14 -36.63 -10.97 -22.16
CA VAL A 14 -36.01 -9.65 -22.39
C VAL A 14 -36.63 -8.66 -21.42
N GLY A 15 -35.89 -8.30 -20.37
CA GLY A 15 -36.24 -7.19 -19.48
C GLY A 15 -35.59 -5.90 -19.96
N ALA A 16 -36.40 -4.95 -20.45
CA ALA A 16 -35.95 -3.61 -20.83
C ALA A 16 -36.57 -2.55 -19.90
N ALA A 17 -35.80 -2.14 -18.89
CA ALA A 17 -35.99 -0.95 -18.06
C ALA A 17 -34.70 -0.73 -17.25
N GLY A 18 -34.18 0.47 -17.04
CA GLY A 18 -34.61 1.80 -17.49
C GLY A 18 -34.07 2.86 -16.53
N GLY A 19 -33.31 3.85 -17.04
CA GLY A 19 -32.70 4.92 -16.23
C GLY A 19 -31.51 4.44 -15.37
N GLY A 20 -30.55 5.30 -15.04
CA GLY A 20 -30.35 6.68 -15.47
C GLY A 20 -28.89 7.10 -15.21
N ILE A 21 -28.43 8.14 -15.89
CA ILE A 21 -27.11 8.71 -15.64
C ILE A 21 -27.19 9.47 -14.31
N ALA A 22 -26.57 8.92 -13.26
CA ALA A 22 -26.39 9.65 -12.01
C ALA A 22 -25.34 10.76 -12.23
N ALA A 23 -25.80 11.94 -12.65
CA ALA A 23 -24.98 13.14 -12.68
C ALA A 23 -24.64 13.52 -11.22
N SER A 24 -23.42 13.17 -10.80
CA SER A 24 -22.87 13.54 -9.49
C SER A 24 -22.65 15.04 -9.41
N SER A 25 -23.67 15.77 -8.95
CA SER A 25 -23.58 17.19 -8.61
C SER A 25 -22.76 17.38 -7.33
N SER A 26 -21.43 17.38 -7.47
CA SER A 26 -20.54 17.87 -6.42
C SER A 26 -20.80 19.36 -6.18
N MET A 27 -21.55 19.68 -5.13
CA MET A 27 -21.63 21.04 -4.61
C MET A 27 -20.27 21.44 -4.04
N PHE A 28 -19.43 22.07 -4.86
CA PHE A 28 -18.27 22.80 -4.37
C PHE A 28 -18.77 24.01 -3.57
N SER A 29 -18.81 23.87 -2.25
CA SER A 29 -18.99 25.00 -1.34
C SER A 29 -17.82 25.96 -1.54
N GLY A 30 -18.11 27.19 -1.94
CA GLY A 30 -17.10 28.10 -2.46
C GLY A 30 -16.19 28.67 -1.39
N SER A 31 -14.90 28.78 -1.70
CA SER A 31 -14.10 29.93 -1.26
C SER A 31 -14.05 30.95 -2.40
N LYS A 32 -14.50 32.17 -2.11
CA LYS A 32 -14.51 33.28 -3.07
C LYS A 32 -13.10 33.83 -3.24
N GLY A 33 -12.30 33.21 -4.10
CA GLY A 33 -11.02 33.72 -4.53
C GLY A 33 -11.19 34.86 -5.54
N GLU A 34 -11.25 36.10 -5.06
CA GLU A 34 -11.29 37.29 -5.92
C GLU A 34 -10.29 38.36 -5.47
N SER A 35 -9.68 39.01 -6.46
CA SER A 35 -8.85 40.22 -6.38
C SER A 35 -7.51 40.08 -5.64
N VAL A 36 -6.45 39.93 -6.44
CA VAL A 36 -5.17 40.60 -6.19
C VAL A 36 -5.45 42.08 -5.91
N THR A 37 -5.00 42.59 -4.77
CA THR A 37 -4.80 44.04 -4.56
C THR A 37 -3.65 44.24 -3.59
N TYR A 38 -2.47 44.52 -4.13
CA TYR A 38 -1.35 45.03 -3.33
C TYR A 38 -1.71 46.44 -2.86
N LYS A 39 -2.12 46.59 -1.60
CA LYS A 39 -2.22 47.92 -0.98
C LYS A 39 -0.83 48.39 -0.56
N THR A 40 -0.19 49.13 -1.47
CA THR A 40 0.84 50.09 -1.11
C THR A 40 0.24 51.12 -0.16
N THR A 41 0.65 51.12 1.10
CA THR A 41 0.45 52.24 2.02
C THR A 41 1.81 52.76 2.45
N SER A 42 2.19 53.89 1.85
CA SER A 42 3.35 54.67 2.30
C SER A 42 3.01 55.36 3.62
N SER A 43 3.89 55.20 4.61
CA SER A 43 3.97 56.10 5.77
C SER A 43 5.42 56.40 6.07
N LYS A 44 5.84 57.63 5.79
CA LYS A 44 7.14 58.20 6.17
C LYS A 44 6.91 59.23 7.28
N VAL A 45 7.38 58.93 8.49
CA VAL A 45 7.78 59.94 9.50
C VAL A 45 9.09 59.44 10.12
N THR A 46 9.96 60.36 10.50
CA THR A 46 11.35 60.13 10.95
C THR A 46 11.53 60.73 12.36
N GLU A 47 12.67 60.44 13.01
CA GLU A 47 13.13 60.95 14.32
C GLU A 47 12.54 60.23 15.55
N ASP A 48 13.30 59.88 16.61
CA ASP A 48 14.76 59.94 16.83
C ASP A 48 15.20 59.00 17.99
N SER A 49 16.51 58.79 18.14
CA SER A 49 17.26 58.40 19.35
C SER A 49 17.05 57.02 20.01
N SER A 50 18.08 56.19 19.82
CA SER A 50 18.86 55.49 20.87
C SER A 50 18.17 54.54 21.87
N ASP A 51 18.59 53.27 21.83
CA ASP A 51 19.51 52.64 22.81
C ASP A 51 19.18 51.16 23.11
N LEU A 52 20.25 50.37 23.26
CA LEU A 52 20.37 49.02 23.85
C LEU A 52 19.50 47.82 23.39
N SER A 53 20.25 46.73 23.13
CA SER A 53 19.88 45.30 23.19
C SER A 53 19.29 44.67 21.92
N ILE A 54 20.12 43.85 21.27
CA ILE A 54 19.72 42.83 20.29
C ILE A 54 19.23 41.60 21.08
N PRO A 55 17.96 41.17 20.95
CA PRO A 55 17.57 39.80 21.28
C PRO A 55 17.95 38.93 20.08
N GLU A 56 18.89 38.02 20.29
CA GLU A 56 19.20 36.97 19.32
C GLU A 56 17.96 36.07 19.19
N ALA A 57 17.18 36.28 18.12
CA ALA A 57 16.01 35.47 17.85
C ALA A 57 16.48 34.05 17.49
N PRO A 58 16.09 33.01 18.24
CA PRO A 58 16.57 31.65 17.97
C PRO A 58 16.12 31.24 16.57
N GLU A 59 17.09 30.77 15.77
CA GLU A 59 16.83 30.26 14.43
C GLU A 59 15.75 29.17 14.46
N GLU A 60 14.97 29.09 13.38
CA GLU A 60 13.93 28.08 13.21
C GLU A 60 14.54 26.68 13.17
N GLN A 61 14.74 26.06 14.35
CA GLN A 61 14.78 24.61 14.46
C GLN A 61 13.38 24.07 14.17
N LYS A 62 13.07 24.05 12.87
CA LYS A 62 12.11 23.13 12.29
C LYS A 62 12.60 21.74 12.68
N ASP A 63 11.95 21.15 13.68
CA ASP A 63 12.13 19.75 14.06
C ASP A 63 11.94 18.89 12.81
N GLU A 64 13.05 18.54 12.17
CA GLU A 64 13.11 17.41 11.27
C GLU A 64 12.96 16.19 12.18
N ALA A 65 11.69 15.87 12.45
CA ALA A 65 11.30 14.70 13.21
C ALA A 65 11.94 13.49 12.53
N SER A 66 13.08 13.06 13.09
CA SER A 66 13.85 11.93 12.62
C SER A 66 13.04 10.68 12.91
N THR A 67 12.08 10.43 12.03
CA THR A 67 11.29 9.20 12.00
C THR A 67 12.28 8.10 11.70
N VAL A 68 12.72 7.41 12.75
CA VAL A 68 13.61 6.25 12.67
C VAL A 68 13.11 5.36 11.55
N ALA A 69 13.91 5.24 10.49
CA ALA A 69 13.50 4.58 9.27
C ALA A 69 13.25 3.09 9.55
N ARG A 70 11.98 2.75 9.72
CA ARG A 70 11.46 1.39 9.85
C ARG A 70 12.08 0.49 8.78
N LYS A 71 12.61 -0.66 9.19
CA LYS A 71 13.06 -1.68 8.24
C LYS A 71 11.84 -2.39 7.65
N CYS A 72 11.90 -2.67 6.35
CA CYS A 72 10.94 -3.55 5.69
C CYS A 72 11.71 -4.68 5.00
N VAL A 73 11.54 -5.91 5.49
CA VAL A 73 12.11 -7.11 4.89
C VAL A 73 11.02 -7.82 4.09
N ILE A 74 11.30 -8.15 2.84
CA ILE A 74 10.38 -8.86 1.95
C ILE A 74 10.94 -10.26 1.67
N PHE A 75 10.17 -11.29 2.01
CA PHE A 75 10.45 -12.68 1.70
C PHE A 75 9.59 -13.15 0.51
N GLU A 76 10.26 -13.59 -0.55
CA GLU A 76 9.68 -14.33 -1.67
C GLU A 76 9.60 -15.81 -1.27
N THR A 77 8.42 -16.40 -1.29
CA THR A 77 8.17 -17.80 -0.89
C THR A 77 7.86 -18.68 -2.11
N ASP A 78 7.77 -19.99 -1.90
CA ASP A 78 7.08 -20.86 -2.86
C ASP A 78 5.58 -20.50 -2.98
N GLU A 79 4.90 -21.04 -3.99
CA GLU A 79 3.48 -20.74 -4.22
C GLU A 79 2.64 -21.20 -3.03
N ALA A 80 1.98 -20.24 -2.36
CA ALA A 80 1.19 -20.54 -1.18
C ALA A 80 -0.02 -21.41 -1.54
N THR A 81 -0.15 -22.54 -0.84
CA THR A 81 -1.23 -23.52 -1.01
C THR A 81 -2.32 -23.33 0.05
N GLY A 82 -3.52 -23.86 -0.19
CA GLY A 82 -4.68 -23.69 0.69
C GLY A 82 -5.38 -22.35 0.51
N SER A 83 -6.28 -22.00 1.44
CA SER A 83 -7.12 -20.79 1.37
C SER A 83 -7.43 -20.24 2.76
N GLY A 84 -7.60 -18.92 2.84
CA GLY A 84 -7.87 -18.24 4.11
C GLY A 84 -6.82 -18.56 5.18
N ASP A 85 -7.26 -18.83 6.39
CA ASP A 85 -6.39 -19.16 7.54
C ASP A 85 -5.67 -20.51 7.42
N GLN A 86 -6.02 -21.33 6.43
CA GLN A 86 -5.34 -22.59 6.09
C GLN A 86 -4.24 -22.41 5.03
N MET A 87 -3.92 -21.17 4.64
CA MET A 87 -2.85 -20.87 3.69
C MET A 87 -1.47 -21.28 4.26
N LYS A 88 -0.65 -21.95 3.45
CA LYS A 88 0.67 -22.49 3.82
C LYS A 88 1.69 -22.32 2.71
N ILE A 89 2.93 -22.11 3.10
CA ILE A 89 4.13 -22.21 2.25
C ILE A 89 4.97 -23.41 2.71
N THR A 90 5.93 -23.86 1.90
CA THR A 90 6.88 -24.92 2.28
C THR A 90 8.30 -24.39 2.47
N LYS A 91 8.64 -23.26 1.85
CA LYS A 91 9.95 -22.60 1.98
C LYS A 91 9.94 -21.11 1.59
N ILE A 92 10.94 -20.41 2.09
CA ILE A 92 11.33 -19.08 1.63
C ILE A 92 12.41 -19.26 0.56
N LEU A 93 12.24 -18.58 -0.57
CA LEU A 93 13.14 -18.67 -1.74
C LEU A 93 14.18 -17.56 -1.75
N LYS A 94 13.80 -16.33 -1.36
CA LYS A 94 14.69 -15.16 -1.34
C LYS A 94 14.27 -14.16 -0.26
N ARG A 95 15.23 -13.32 0.12
CA ARG A 95 15.06 -12.13 0.96
C ARG A 95 15.43 -10.88 0.18
N TYR A 96 14.71 -9.80 0.44
CA TYR A 96 15.02 -8.46 -0.03
C TYR A 96 14.89 -7.50 1.16
N ASP A 97 16.01 -6.88 1.55
CA ASP A 97 16.02 -5.85 2.61
C ASP A 97 15.74 -4.44 2.05
N ASP A 98 15.72 -4.27 0.72
CA ASP A 98 15.30 -3.05 0.03
C ASP A 98 14.00 -3.27 -0.76
N ARG A 99 12.96 -2.53 -0.39
CA ARG A 99 11.65 -2.53 -1.05
C ARG A 99 11.76 -2.14 -2.54
N ASN A 100 12.51 -1.09 -2.85
CA ASN A 100 12.53 -0.49 -4.18
C ASN A 100 13.23 -1.44 -5.17
N GLN A 101 14.30 -2.11 -4.73
CA GLN A 101 14.96 -3.19 -5.46
C GLN A 101 13.99 -4.33 -5.78
N PHE A 102 13.23 -4.80 -4.78
CA PHE A 102 12.21 -5.83 -5.00
C PHE A 102 11.15 -5.37 -6.02
N LEU A 103 10.54 -4.19 -5.80
CA LEU A 103 9.46 -3.67 -6.65
C LEU A 103 9.90 -3.29 -8.07
N ALA A 104 11.18 -2.96 -8.28
CA ALA A 104 11.77 -2.73 -9.60
C ALA A 104 11.94 -4.04 -10.39
N GLY A 105 12.21 -5.16 -9.72
CA GLY A 105 12.28 -6.49 -10.34
C GLY A 105 10.94 -7.03 -10.88
N ILE A 106 9.82 -6.43 -10.46
CA ILE A 106 8.47 -6.81 -10.91
C ILE A 106 8.14 -6.08 -12.22
N THR A 107 8.35 -6.74 -13.35
CA THR A 107 8.19 -6.15 -14.70
C THR A 107 6.78 -6.27 -15.29
N ASN A 108 5.92 -7.12 -14.75
CA ASN A 108 4.57 -7.34 -15.26
C ASN A 108 3.61 -6.21 -14.83
N ASN A 109 3.02 -5.51 -15.80
CA ASN A 109 2.10 -4.39 -15.54
C ASN A 109 0.79 -4.80 -14.82
N GLY A 110 0.43 -6.09 -14.82
CA GLY A 110 -0.69 -6.62 -14.05
C GLY A 110 -0.53 -6.48 -12.53
N ASP A 111 0.71 -6.34 -12.05
CA ASP A 111 1.05 -6.32 -10.62
C ASP A 111 1.02 -4.90 -10.01
N ALA A 112 0.43 -3.90 -10.66
CA ALA A 112 0.37 -2.52 -10.14
C ALA A 112 -0.30 -2.43 -8.75
N ASN A 113 -1.37 -3.20 -8.52
CA ASN A 113 -2.01 -3.31 -7.21
C ASN A 113 -1.08 -3.99 -6.19
N PHE A 114 -0.40 -5.07 -6.58
CA PHE A 114 0.57 -5.77 -5.73
C PHE A 114 1.73 -4.85 -5.31
N LYS A 115 2.29 -4.07 -6.24
CA LYS A 115 3.34 -3.08 -5.93
C LYS A 115 2.88 -2.07 -4.90
N ARG A 116 1.66 -1.55 -5.04
CA ARG A 116 1.05 -0.63 -4.06
C ARG A 116 0.83 -1.32 -2.71
N ASP A 117 0.27 -2.52 -2.69
CA ASP A 117 -0.05 -3.23 -1.43
C ASP A 117 1.20 -3.59 -0.63
N VAL A 118 2.28 -4.02 -1.29
CA VAL A 118 3.59 -4.25 -0.67
C VAL A 118 4.23 -2.93 -0.22
N GLY A 119 4.13 -1.87 -1.03
CA GLY A 119 4.62 -0.53 -0.68
C GLY A 119 3.95 0.04 0.56
N ASP A 120 2.62 0.00 0.60
CA ASP A 120 1.79 0.44 1.73
C ASP A 120 2.00 -0.43 2.98
N ALA A 121 2.26 -1.72 2.82
CA ALA A 121 2.62 -2.61 3.93
C ALA A 121 3.95 -2.19 4.57
N CYS A 122 5.00 -1.94 3.77
CA CYS A 122 6.26 -1.40 4.28
C CYS A 122 6.08 -0.04 4.98
N ASP A 123 5.27 0.84 4.40
CA ASP A 123 4.95 2.17 4.99
C ASP A 123 4.09 2.08 6.27
N GLY A 124 3.65 0.89 6.70
CA GLY A 124 2.82 0.72 7.89
C GLY A 124 1.35 1.11 7.73
N LYS A 125 0.90 1.36 6.49
CA LYS A 125 -0.50 1.69 6.14
C LYS A 125 -1.41 0.46 6.09
N LYS A 126 -0.92 -0.72 6.49
CA LYS A 126 -1.67 -1.99 6.61
C LYS A 126 -1.66 -2.50 8.06
N PRO A 127 -2.15 -1.73 9.06
CA PRO A 127 -1.99 -2.03 10.49
C PRO A 127 -2.55 -3.40 10.91
N ASN A 128 -3.61 -3.87 10.25
CA ASN A 128 -4.23 -5.18 10.52
C ASN A 128 -3.33 -6.37 10.13
N ASN A 129 -2.32 -6.15 9.29
CA ASN A 129 -1.37 -7.17 8.84
C ASN A 129 0.00 -6.96 9.52
N HIS A 130 0.40 -5.71 9.72
CA HIS A 130 1.72 -5.31 10.22
C HIS A 130 1.58 -4.13 11.18
N PRO A 131 1.96 -4.25 12.47
CA PRO A 131 1.87 -3.15 13.43
C PRO A 131 2.60 -1.88 12.96
N SER A 132 2.00 -0.70 13.17
CA SER A 132 2.51 0.59 12.66
C SER A 132 3.68 1.19 13.48
N ASP A 133 4.18 0.46 14.50
CA ASP A 133 5.26 0.85 15.40
C ASP A 133 6.57 0.03 15.25
N LYS A 134 6.59 -1.07 14.49
CA LYS A 134 7.71 -2.04 14.43
C LYS A 134 8.38 -2.16 13.06
N ASP A 135 9.51 -2.84 12.99
CA ASP A 135 10.04 -3.35 11.72
C ASP A 135 9.01 -4.31 11.08
N VAL A 136 8.92 -4.30 9.75
CA VAL A 136 7.90 -5.02 8.98
C VAL A 136 8.51 -6.18 8.20
N THR A 137 7.97 -7.37 8.39
CA THR A 137 8.29 -8.55 7.57
C THR A 137 7.11 -8.87 6.65
N ILE A 138 7.34 -8.88 5.35
CA ILE A 138 6.33 -9.15 4.33
C ILE A 138 6.61 -10.50 3.67
N TYR A 139 5.57 -11.32 3.52
CA TYR A 139 5.60 -12.56 2.75
C TYR A 139 4.83 -12.41 1.43
N VAL A 140 5.46 -12.73 0.31
CA VAL A 140 4.88 -12.67 -1.04
C VAL A 140 5.21 -13.93 -1.83
N TYR A 141 4.32 -14.29 -2.76
CA TYR A 141 4.55 -15.43 -3.66
C TYR A 141 4.12 -15.11 -5.09
N LYS A 142 4.65 -15.87 -6.03
CA LYS A 142 4.27 -15.82 -7.44
C LYS A 142 3.51 -17.09 -7.79
N LYS A 143 2.33 -16.96 -8.39
CA LYS A 143 1.56 -18.11 -8.89
C LYS A 143 2.26 -18.71 -10.10
N GLN A 144 2.42 -20.04 -10.14
CA GLN A 144 3.09 -20.72 -11.25
C GLN A 144 2.24 -20.71 -12.53
N LYS A 145 0.91 -20.72 -12.41
CA LYS A 145 -0.02 -20.84 -13.55
C LYS A 145 -0.05 -19.61 -14.46
N ASP A 146 -0.07 -18.42 -13.88
CA ASP A 146 -0.24 -17.13 -14.58
C ASP A 146 0.93 -16.16 -14.36
N GLY A 147 1.88 -16.49 -13.48
CA GLY A 147 3.02 -15.65 -13.16
C GLY A 147 2.65 -14.37 -12.40
N LEU A 148 1.45 -14.27 -11.83
CA LEU A 148 1.02 -13.09 -11.08
C LEU A 148 1.60 -13.08 -9.67
N TRP A 149 1.97 -11.90 -9.18
CA TRP A 149 2.45 -11.71 -7.83
C TRP A 149 1.28 -11.52 -6.85
N ASN A 150 1.39 -12.16 -5.69
CA ASN A 150 0.33 -12.22 -4.69
C ASN A 150 0.90 -11.81 -3.32
N TYR A 151 0.29 -10.78 -2.75
CA TYR A 151 0.37 -10.40 -1.34
C TYR A 151 -1.00 -10.66 -0.73
N THR A 152 -1.07 -11.40 0.38
CA THR A 152 -2.35 -11.68 1.06
C THR A 152 -2.20 -11.49 2.55
N GLN A 153 -3.25 -10.96 3.20
CA GLN A 153 -3.31 -10.81 4.66
C GLN A 153 -3.12 -12.14 5.40
N PHE A 154 -3.62 -13.24 4.83
CA PHE A 154 -3.58 -14.57 5.45
C PHE A 154 -2.15 -15.10 5.58
N LEU A 155 -1.30 -14.80 4.59
CA LEU A 155 0.12 -15.17 4.64
C LEU A 155 0.89 -14.33 5.67
N GLN A 156 0.43 -13.11 6.00
CA GLN A 156 1.09 -12.25 7.00
C GLN A 156 0.74 -12.59 8.46
N LYS A 157 -0.28 -13.44 8.70
CA LYS A 157 -0.79 -13.73 10.07
C LYS A 157 0.22 -14.44 10.99
N ARG A 158 1.33 -14.93 10.46
CA ARG A 158 2.41 -15.57 11.22
C ARG A 158 3.76 -15.24 10.60
N ASP A 159 4.80 -15.37 11.41
CA ASP A 159 6.16 -15.15 10.99
C ASP A 159 6.81 -16.47 10.52
N TRP A 160 6.70 -16.78 9.22
CA TRP A 160 7.17 -18.05 8.66
C TRP A 160 8.67 -18.26 8.77
N ALA A 161 9.46 -17.18 8.79
CA ALA A 161 10.90 -17.23 9.05
C ALA A 161 11.24 -17.82 10.43
N LYS A 162 10.30 -17.85 11.38
CA LYS A 162 10.47 -18.47 12.71
C LYS A 162 10.03 -19.94 12.78
N ASP A 163 9.37 -20.47 11.76
CA ASP A 163 8.94 -21.87 11.70
C ASP A 163 10.15 -22.79 11.41
N SER A 164 10.35 -23.83 12.23
CA SER A 164 11.53 -24.69 12.14
C SER A 164 11.57 -25.53 10.87
N ALA A 165 10.43 -25.97 10.34
CA ALA A 165 10.36 -26.71 9.08
C ALA A 165 10.64 -25.78 7.89
N ILE A 166 10.14 -24.54 7.94
CA ILE A 166 10.48 -23.52 6.93
C ILE A 166 11.98 -23.18 7.00
N LYS A 167 12.55 -22.94 8.19
CA LYS A 167 14.00 -22.70 8.35
C LYS A 167 14.84 -23.83 7.74
N GLN A 168 14.48 -25.09 8.00
CA GLN A 168 15.16 -26.26 7.44
C GLN A 168 15.07 -26.34 5.91
N ASN A 169 13.91 -26.02 5.33
CA ASN A 169 13.68 -26.05 3.88
C ASN A 169 14.19 -24.81 3.12
N SER A 170 14.70 -23.82 3.84
CA SER A 170 15.11 -22.50 3.30
C SER A 170 16.56 -22.16 3.66
N SER A 171 17.41 -23.16 3.88
CA SER A 171 18.79 -23.03 4.38
C SER A 171 19.74 -22.18 3.54
N GLU A 172 19.38 -21.89 2.28
CA GLU A 172 20.11 -21.00 1.36
C GLU A 172 19.78 -19.51 1.56
N VAL A 173 18.77 -19.18 2.39
CA VAL A 173 18.30 -17.81 2.64
C VAL A 173 18.63 -17.39 4.08
N ASN A 174 19.17 -16.18 4.27
CA ASN A 174 19.28 -15.59 5.60
C ASN A 174 17.89 -15.17 6.10
N LEU A 175 17.42 -15.76 7.21
CA LEU A 175 16.08 -15.56 7.77
C LEU A 175 16.03 -14.67 9.03
N ASP A 176 17.15 -14.15 9.50
CA ASP A 176 17.25 -13.44 10.78
C ASP A 176 17.28 -11.90 10.66
#